data_AF-A0A0M0BZ51-F1
#
_entry.id   AF-A0A0M0BZ51-F1
#
_cell.length_a   1.000
_cell.length_b   1.000
_cell.length_c   1.000
_cell.angle_alpha   90.00
_cell.angle_beta   90.00
_cell.angle_gamma   90.00
#
_symmetry.space_group_name_H-M   'P 1'
#
loop_
_entity.id
_entity.type
_entity.pdbx_description
1 polymer ?
#
loop_
_entity_poly.entity_id
_entity_poly.type
_entity_poly.pdbx_seq_one_letter_code
_entity_poly.pdbx_strand_id
1 'polypeptide(L)'
;MLLLPSFLLYTLVVSFENEFDEFYFGIDVAYADVDKIKKLVDQISDYTNFFVIGSTGISYDQDNLNQTIFYLVEQNLDYAVYTGSARWLFSINEILALYEEKFVGLYYDDEHGGRQLDLNAISVESADNYSDAASQFVSSLVYRLNATYYRDKPYSYLVPLDFHLITSDYALYWFDYQAGYDVLLAQFGWNYSRQINIAQVRGAATAMDRDWGAIIAWTYSEPPYVGSGEELFDDLVLAYENGAKYILVFDSNEAYTDTILREEHLAAMERFWKYTKDNPRPSNLLDGRVAFVLPKDWAYGFRGPDDKIWGLWETDELASTISEDLGFLLEEYGSKLDVIYDDGLELDNIYKKYFFWNGTIITP
;
A
#
# COMPACT_ATOMS: atom_id res chain seq x y z
N MET A 1 59.44 -7.32 40.05
CA MET A 1 59.03 -6.76 38.74
C MET A 1 57.75 -7.48 38.34
N LEU A 2 56.60 -6.95 38.76
CA LEU A 2 55.27 -7.52 38.51
C LEU A 2 54.62 -6.66 37.43
N LEU A 3 54.35 -7.25 36.27
CA LEU A 3 53.62 -6.62 35.17
C LEU A 3 52.13 -6.75 35.44
N LEU A 4 51.46 -5.61 35.65
CA LEU A 4 50.01 -5.50 35.66
C LEU A 4 49.51 -5.42 34.20
N PRO A 5 48.53 -6.23 33.78
CA PRO A 5 47.89 -6.06 32.49
C PRO A 5 46.85 -4.94 32.58
N SER A 6 47.08 -3.86 31.84
CA SER A 6 46.09 -2.81 31.62
C SER A 6 44.96 -3.37 30.74
N PHE A 7 43.81 -3.64 31.35
CA PHE A 7 42.57 -3.85 30.61
C PHE A 7 42.06 -2.48 30.12
N LEU A 8 42.11 -2.26 28.81
CA LEU A 8 41.37 -1.20 28.14
C LEU A 8 39.88 -1.54 28.21
N LEU A 9 39.14 -0.82 29.06
CA LEU A 9 37.68 -0.75 28.96
C LEU A 9 37.34 0.03 27.68
N TYR A 10 36.97 -0.67 26.62
CA TYR A 10 36.15 -0.08 25.57
C TYR A 10 34.74 0.07 26.15
N THR A 11 34.36 1.29 26.52
CA THR A 11 32.95 1.63 26.67
C THR A 11 32.32 1.57 25.29
N LEU A 12 31.63 0.47 25.00
CA LEU A 12 30.66 0.43 23.91
C LEU A 12 29.58 1.46 24.26
N VAL A 13 29.64 2.62 23.63
CA VAL A 13 28.48 3.50 23.56
C VAL A 13 27.56 2.84 22.54
N VAL A 14 26.68 1.95 23.03
CA VAL A 14 25.50 1.55 22.26
C VAL A 14 24.63 2.80 22.24
N SER A 15 24.69 3.57 21.17
CA SER A 15 23.60 4.48 20.85
C SER A 15 22.40 3.59 20.58
N PHE A 16 21.46 3.55 21.53
CA PHE A 16 20.08 3.24 21.17
C PHE A 16 19.63 4.43 20.33
N GLU A 17 19.93 4.39 19.03
CA GLU A 17 19.04 5.05 18.09
C GLU A 17 17.68 4.41 18.39
N ASN A 18 16.72 5.23 18.80
CA ASN A 18 15.33 4.81 18.73
C ASN A 18 15.15 4.44 17.26
N GLU A 19 15.12 3.14 16.95
CA GLU A 19 14.48 2.61 15.75
C GLU A 19 13.04 3.09 15.83
N PHE A 20 12.81 4.33 15.40
CA PHE A 20 11.50 4.69 14.92
C PHE A 20 11.24 3.73 13.78
N ASP A 21 10.14 2.98 13.88
CA ASP A 21 9.66 2.16 12.77
C ASP A 21 9.75 3.00 11.50
N GLU A 22 10.49 2.47 10.54
CA GLU A 22 10.76 3.08 9.25
C GLU A 22 9.42 3.56 8.65
N PHE A 23 9.29 4.87 8.40
CA PHE A 23 8.05 5.49 7.94
C PHE A 23 8.30 6.27 6.66
N TYR A 24 7.48 6.02 5.64
CA TYR A 24 7.62 6.61 4.31
C TYR A 24 6.44 7.55 4.01
N PHE A 25 6.72 8.84 3.85
CA PHE A 25 5.75 9.86 3.47
C PHE A 25 6.20 10.61 2.23
N GLY A 26 5.30 10.71 1.25
CA GLY A 26 5.69 11.18 -0.07
C GLY A 26 4.56 11.46 -1.05
N ILE A 27 4.97 11.55 -2.31
CA ILE A 27 4.10 11.75 -3.48
C ILE A 27 4.34 10.63 -4.48
N ASP A 28 3.27 10.19 -5.13
CA ASP A 28 3.34 9.41 -6.36
C ASP A 28 3.06 10.30 -7.57
N VAL A 29 4.06 10.49 -8.43
CA VAL A 29 3.96 11.37 -9.60
C VAL A 29 3.75 10.58 -10.88
N ALA A 30 2.58 10.75 -11.51
CA ALA A 30 2.20 10.00 -12.70
C ALA A 30 2.30 10.77 -14.04
N TYR A 31 2.82 12.00 -14.05
CA TYR A 31 3.13 12.75 -15.29
C TYR A 31 4.63 12.68 -15.68
N ALA A 32 4.93 12.88 -16.98
CA ALA A 32 6.24 12.59 -17.57
C ALA A 32 7.06 13.84 -17.96
N ASP A 33 7.26 14.77 -17.03
CA ASP A 33 8.08 15.97 -17.25
C ASP A 33 9.14 16.10 -16.15
N VAL A 34 10.40 15.77 -16.49
CA VAL A 34 11.52 15.74 -15.54
C VAL A 34 11.75 17.11 -14.89
N ASP A 35 11.60 18.21 -15.64
CA ASP A 35 11.85 19.55 -15.09
C ASP A 35 10.73 19.97 -14.13
N LYS A 36 9.48 19.61 -14.41
CA LYS A 36 8.37 19.80 -13.47
C LYS A 36 8.53 18.92 -12.23
N ILE A 37 8.93 17.67 -12.39
CA ILE A 37 9.20 16.75 -11.26
C ILE A 37 10.27 17.34 -10.34
N LYS A 38 11.40 17.81 -10.90
CA LYS A 38 12.47 18.45 -10.09
C LYS A 38 11.96 19.65 -9.31
N LYS A 39 11.15 20.51 -9.92
CA LYS A 39 10.54 21.66 -9.23
C LYS A 39 9.59 21.24 -8.11
N LEU A 40 8.84 20.17 -8.28
CA LEU A 40 7.99 19.63 -7.23
C LEU A 40 8.85 19.07 -6.09
N VAL A 41 9.91 18.31 -6.41
CA VAL A 41 10.87 17.80 -5.43
C VAL A 41 11.47 18.94 -4.60
N ASP A 42 11.90 20.03 -5.23
CA ASP A 42 12.41 21.23 -4.55
C ASP A 42 11.40 21.86 -3.57
N GLN A 43 10.10 21.69 -3.84
CA GLN A 43 9.04 22.23 -2.99
C GLN A 43 8.69 21.34 -1.80
N ILE A 44 8.96 20.03 -1.88
CA ILE A 44 8.47 19.04 -0.91
C ILE A 44 9.57 18.37 -0.08
N SER A 45 10.82 18.38 -0.54
CA SER A 45 11.91 17.56 0.05
C SER A 45 12.21 17.90 1.51
N ASP A 46 11.87 19.09 1.98
CA ASP A 46 12.01 19.49 3.38
C ASP A 46 10.98 18.82 4.32
N TYR A 47 9.88 18.29 3.78
CA TYR A 47 8.79 17.68 4.54
C TYR A 47 8.26 16.35 3.98
N THR A 48 9.03 15.71 3.10
CA THR A 48 8.81 14.33 2.66
C THR A 48 10.12 13.55 2.74
N ASN A 49 10.04 12.22 2.71
CA ASN A 49 11.22 11.35 2.65
C ASN A 49 11.09 10.26 1.60
N PHE A 50 9.95 10.17 0.92
CA PHE A 50 9.67 9.14 -0.06
C PHE A 50 9.10 9.73 -1.35
N PHE A 51 9.40 9.09 -2.49
CA PHE A 51 8.90 9.51 -3.79
C PHE A 51 8.65 8.30 -4.70
N VAL A 52 7.45 8.20 -5.27
CA VAL A 52 7.14 7.19 -6.28
C VAL A 52 7.19 7.81 -7.67
N ILE A 53 8.01 7.21 -8.54
CA ILE A 53 8.05 7.52 -9.97
C ILE A 53 6.92 6.73 -10.65
N GLY A 54 5.69 7.23 -10.54
CA GLY A 54 4.45 6.62 -11.05
C GLY A 54 4.27 6.67 -12.57
N SER A 55 5.00 7.54 -13.27
CA SER A 55 4.78 7.77 -14.69
C SER A 55 5.51 6.78 -15.59
N THR A 56 4.79 6.10 -16.48
CA THR A 56 5.41 5.28 -17.55
C THR A 56 6.30 6.07 -18.49
N GLY A 57 6.03 7.36 -18.71
CA GLY A 57 6.87 8.22 -19.55
C GLY A 57 8.22 8.56 -18.91
N ILE A 58 8.36 8.38 -17.59
CA ILE A 58 9.66 8.44 -16.90
C ILE A 58 10.21 7.02 -16.75
N SER A 59 9.43 6.10 -16.18
CA SER A 59 9.95 4.78 -15.83
C SER A 59 10.39 3.99 -17.05
N TYR A 60 9.76 4.17 -18.23
CA TYR A 60 10.11 3.48 -19.47
C TYR A 60 11.09 4.24 -20.38
N ASP A 61 11.66 5.34 -19.90
CA ASP A 61 12.74 6.08 -20.56
C ASP A 61 13.97 6.07 -19.65
N GLN A 62 15.02 5.34 -20.05
CA GLN A 62 16.22 5.14 -19.22
C GLN A 62 16.91 6.47 -18.86
N ASP A 63 16.95 7.42 -19.79
CA ASP A 63 17.64 8.70 -19.56
C ASP A 63 16.82 9.56 -18.59
N ASN A 64 15.49 9.62 -18.76
CA ASN A 64 14.61 10.34 -17.85
C ASN A 64 14.57 9.68 -16.46
N LEU A 65 14.50 8.35 -16.40
CA LEU A 65 14.52 7.61 -15.14
C LEU A 65 15.80 7.86 -14.36
N ASN A 66 16.96 7.68 -15.01
CA ASN A 66 18.26 7.90 -14.36
C ASN A 66 18.41 9.35 -13.89
N GLN A 67 18.01 10.33 -14.71
CA GLN A 67 18.04 11.74 -14.30
C GLN A 67 17.12 12.05 -13.13
N THR A 68 15.94 11.42 -13.07
CA THR A 68 14.97 11.61 -11.99
C THR A 68 15.47 10.97 -10.71
N ILE A 69 15.91 9.70 -10.74
CA ILE A 69 16.47 9.00 -9.57
C ILE A 69 17.69 9.74 -9.03
N PHE A 70 18.63 10.11 -9.90
CA PHE A 70 19.80 10.89 -9.48
C PHE A 70 19.39 12.14 -8.70
N TYR A 71 18.37 12.85 -9.16
CA TYR A 71 17.89 14.05 -8.47
C TYR A 71 17.25 13.74 -7.11
N LEU A 72 16.42 12.69 -7.02
CA LEU A 72 15.81 12.27 -5.76
C LEU A 72 16.87 11.90 -4.72
N VAL A 73 17.90 11.16 -5.14
CA VAL A 73 19.02 10.74 -4.28
C VAL A 73 19.82 11.96 -3.78
N GLU A 74 20.11 12.93 -4.65
CA GLU A 74 20.77 14.18 -4.27
C GLU A 74 19.95 15.01 -3.26
N GLN A 75 18.62 14.85 -3.28
CA GLN A 75 17.70 15.45 -2.30
C GLN A 75 17.43 14.55 -1.09
N ASN A 76 18.18 13.44 -0.95
CA ASN A 76 18.06 12.47 0.13
C ASN A 76 16.66 11.86 0.29
N LEU A 77 15.94 11.68 -0.82
CA LEU A 77 14.65 10.99 -0.85
C LEU A 77 14.85 9.52 -1.19
N ASP A 78 14.14 8.66 -0.45
CA ASP A 78 13.99 7.26 -0.81
C ASP A 78 12.94 7.15 -1.93
N TYR A 79 13.02 6.13 -2.78
CA TYR A 79 12.18 6.06 -3.97
C TYR A 79 11.70 4.67 -4.35
N ALA A 80 10.53 4.62 -5.00
CA ALA A 80 10.04 3.44 -5.72
C ALA A 80 9.74 3.80 -7.18
N VAL A 81 9.74 2.78 -8.05
CA VAL A 81 9.54 2.97 -9.50
C VAL A 81 8.33 2.18 -9.97
N TYR A 82 7.40 2.86 -10.64
CA TYR A 82 6.25 2.19 -11.25
C TYR A 82 6.64 1.40 -12.50
N THR A 83 6.15 0.17 -12.59
CA THR A 83 6.19 -0.63 -13.82
C THR A 83 5.07 -1.65 -13.86
N GLY A 84 4.34 -1.69 -14.97
CA GLY A 84 3.38 -2.77 -15.27
C GLY A 84 3.98 -3.88 -16.13
N SER A 85 5.32 -3.97 -16.21
CA SER A 85 6.01 -4.84 -17.16
C SER A 85 7.29 -5.42 -16.57
N ALA A 86 7.25 -6.70 -16.21
CA ALA A 86 8.45 -7.48 -15.86
C ALA A 86 9.54 -7.41 -16.94
N ARG A 87 9.16 -7.29 -18.23
CA ARG A 87 10.11 -7.15 -19.33
C ARG A 87 10.95 -5.88 -19.21
N TRP A 88 10.35 -4.80 -18.71
CA TRP A 88 11.05 -3.53 -18.62
C TRP A 88 12.09 -3.51 -17.50
N LEU A 89 11.90 -4.32 -16.45
CA LEU A 89 12.86 -4.45 -15.35
C LEU A 89 14.27 -4.80 -15.82
N PHE A 90 14.40 -5.66 -16.84
CA PHE A 90 15.70 -5.96 -17.44
C PHE A 90 16.45 -4.72 -17.96
N SER A 91 15.70 -3.74 -18.45
CA SER A 91 16.27 -2.54 -19.05
C SER A 91 16.65 -1.50 -18.01
N ILE A 92 16.15 -1.58 -16.78
CA ILE A 92 16.40 -0.59 -15.72
C ILE A 92 17.16 -1.15 -14.52
N ASN A 93 17.40 -2.46 -14.45
CA ASN A 93 18.07 -3.11 -13.32
C ASN A 93 19.45 -2.51 -13.02
N GLU A 94 20.23 -2.18 -14.05
CA GLU A 94 21.53 -1.52 -13.86
C GLU A 94 21.37 -0.11 -13.25
N ILE A 95 20.33 0.63 -13.64
CA ILE A 95 20.03 1.96 -13.08
C ILE A 95 19.61 1.82 -11.61
N LEU A 96 18.73 0.87 -11.28
CA LEU A 96 18.29 0.64 -9.90
C LEU A 96 19.47 0.23 -9.00
N ALA A 97 20.37 -0.62 -9.51
CA ALA A 97 21.56 -1.05 -8.77
C ALA A 97 22.56 0.09 -8.49
N LEU A 98 22.60 1.15 -9.32
CA LEU A 98 23.46 2.31 -9.07
C LEU A 98 23.04 3.13 -7.85
N TYR A 99 21.77 3.06 -7.46
CA TYR A 99 21.17 3.87 -6.40
C TYR A 99 20.44 2.99 -5.36
N GLU A 100 20.90 1.74 -5.19
CA GLU A 100 20.23 0.71 -4.39
C GLU A 100 19.97 1.13 -2.93
N GLU A 101 20.83 1.97 -2.34
CA GLU A 101 20.71 2.45 -0.96
C GLU A 101 19.42 3.23 -0.71
N LYS A 102 18.92 3.93 -1.74
CA LYS A 102 17.70 4.76 -1.68
C LYS A 102 16.49 4.08 -2.30
N PHE A 103 16.68 2.89 -2.87
CA PHE A 103 15.63 2.18 -3.57
C PHE A 103 14.79 1.34 -2.61
N VAL A 104 13.52 1.68 -2.49
CA VAL A 104 12.58 1.04 -1.57
C VAL A 104 11.89 -0.16 -2.21
N GLY A 105 11.62 -0.12 -3.52
CA GLY A 105 10.93 -1.21 -4.19
C GLY A 105 10.29 -0.83 -5.53
N LEU A 106 9.58 -1.79 -6.11
CA LEU A 106 8.81 -1.58 -7.34
C LEU A 106 7.35 -1.31 -6.99
N TYR A 107 6.79 -0.23 -7.52
CA TYR A 107 5.35 -0.09 -7.60
C TYR A 107 4.87 -0.89 -8.82
N TYR A 108 4.34 -2.09 -8.61
CA TYR A 108 4.10 -3.04 -9.70
C TYR A 108 2.62 -3.34 -9.88
N ASP A 109 2.13 -3.24 -11.12
CA ASP A 109 0.82 -3.68 -11.61
C ASP A 109 -0.37 -3.31 -10.67
N ASP A 110 -0.98 -2.16 -10.93
CA ASP A 110 -1.89 -1.49 -10.00
C ASP A 110 -3.36 -1.99 -10.03
N GLU A 111 -4.04 -1.92 -8.88
CA GLU A 111 -5.50 -2.01 -8.68
C GLU A 111 -6.18 -3.33 -9.05
N HIS A 112 -5.50 -4.46 -8.88
CA HIS A 112 -6.02 -5.76 -9.29
C HIS A 112 -7.37 -6.16 -8.69
N GLY A 113 -7.52 -5.99 -7.37
CA GLY A 113 -8.72 -6.32 -6.63
C GLY A 113 -9.91 -5.49 -7.06
N GLY A 114 -9.74 -4.17 -7.08
CA GLY A 114 -10.73 -3.23 -7.55
C GLY A 114 -11.14 -3.45 -9.01
N ARG A 115 -10.15 -3.63 -9.90
CA ARG A 115 -10.36 -3.94 -11.32
C ARG A 115 -11.15 -5.22 -11.54
N GLN A 116 -10.90 -6.25 -10.72
CA GLN A 116 -11.68 -7.47 -10.75
C GLN A 116 -13.15 -7.22 -10.40
N LEU A 117 -13.44 -6.39 -9.38
CA LEU A 117 -14.82 -6.04 -9.03
C LEU A 117 -15.53 -5.23 -10.12
N ASP A 118 -14.80 -4.38 -10.82
CA ASP A 118 -15.31 -3.53 -11.91
C ASP A 118 -15.42 -4.24 -13.26
N LEU A 119 -14.98 -5.50 -13.33
CA LEU A 119 -14.86 -6.25 -14.57
C LEU A 119 -14.02 -5.49 -15.63
N ASN A 120 -12.98 -4.80 -15.17
CA ASN A 120 -12.00 -4.09 -16.00
C ASN A 120 -10.65 -4.80 -15.88
N ALA A 121 -9.96 -5.09 -17.00
CA ALA A 121 -8.68 -5.83 -16.97
C ALA A 121 -8.74 -7.13 -16.11
N ILE A 122 -9.80 -7.89 -16.32
CA ILE A 122 -10.31 -8.98 -15.48
C ILE A 122 -9.30 -10.13 -15.34
N SER A 123 -9.12 -10.63 -14.11
CA SER A 123 -8.32 -11.83 -13.83
C SER A 123 -9.17 -13.10 -13.86
N VAL A 124 -10.45 -13.00 -13.47
CA VAL A 124 -11.45 -14.08 -13.42
C VAL A 124 -12.69 -13.68 -14.20
N GLU A 125 -12.89 -14.26 -15.38
CA GLU A 125 -14.07 -13.97 -16.23
C GLU A 125 -15.31 -14.78 -15.82
N SER A 126 -15.10 -15.98 -15.29
CA SER A 126 -16.15 -16.86 -14.76
C SER A 126 -15.56 -17.86 -13.76
N ALA A 127 -16.36 -18.28 -12.80
CA ALA A 127 -15.95 -19.30 -11.83
C ALA A 127 -17.15 -20.15 -11.39
N ASP A 128 -16.88 -21.39 -10.98
CA ASP A 128 -17.91 -22.32 -10.52
C ASP A 128 -18.44 -21.95 -9.12
N ASN A 129 -17.61 -21.31 -8.30
CA ASN A 129 -17.90 -20.88 -6.94
C ASN A 129 -16.82 -19.89 -6.44
N TYR A 130 -16.97 -19.39 -5.21
CA TYR A 130 -16.06 -18.42 -4.62
C TYR A 130 -14.61 -18.93 -4.50
N SER A 131 -14.40 -20.19 -4.11
CA SER A 131 -13.06 -20.78 -4.00
C SER A 131 -12.37 -20.94 -5.34
N ASP A 132 -13.12 -21.27 -6.39
CA ASP A 132 -12.60 -21.29 -7.76
C ASP A 132 -12.21 -19.88 -8.23
N ALA A 133 -13.05 -18.86 -7.97
CA ALA A 133 -12.70 -17.48 -8.28
C ALA A 133 -11.45 -17.00 -7.54
N ALA A 134 -11.36 -17.24 -6.23
CA ALA A 134 -10.18 -16.90 -5.43
C ALA A 134 -8.92 -17.58 -5.99
N SER A 135 -9.00 -18.88 -6.29
CA SER A 135 -7.89 -19.65 -6.83
C SER A 135 -7.44 -19.12 -8.20
N GLN A 136 -8.38 -18.79 -9.08
CA GLN A 136 -8.08 -18.23 -10.39
C GLN A 136 -7.45 -16.83 -10.28
N PHE A 137 -8.00 -15.97 -9.43
CA PHE A 137 -7.50 -14.62 -9.20
C PHE A 137 -6.05 -14.65 -8.70
N VAL A 138 -5.82 -15.36 -7.58
CA VAL A 138 -4.48 -15.50 -6.99
C VAL A 138 -3.52 -16.16 -7.97
N SER A 139 -3.91 -17.25 -8.64
CA SER A 139 -3.02 -17.93 -9.61
C SER A 139 -2.66 -17.04 -10.80
N SER A 140 -3.62 -16.24 -11.29
CA SER A 140 -3.39 -15.29 -12.39
C SER A 140 -2.42 -14.19 -11.99
N LEU A 141 -2.56 -13.64 -10.77
CA LEU A 141 -1.62 -12.68 -10.22
C LEU A 141 -0.24 -13.29 -9.97
N VAL A 142 -0.17 -14.44 -9.30
CA VAL A 142 1.08 -15.18 -9.08
C VAL A 142 1.79 -15.41 -10.41
N TYR A 143 1.07 -15.79 -11.48
CA TYR A 143 1.65 -15.97 -12.81
C TYR A 143 2.21 -14.66 -13.39
N ARG A 144 1.52 -13.52 -13.20
CA ARG A 144 2.01 -12.20 -13.63
C ARG A 144 3.23 -11.71 -12.84
N LEU A 145 3.19 -11.87 -11.51
CA LEU A 145 4.29 -11.52 -10.61
C LEU A 145 5.51 -12.42 -10.81
N ASN A 146 5.28 -13.68 -11.20
CA ASN A 146 6.31 -14.66 -11.52
C ASN A 146 6.57 -14.84 -13.01
N ALA A 147 6.19 -13.89 -13.86
CA ALA A 147 6.25 -14.09 -15.31
C ALA A 147 7.71 -14.24 -15.81
N THR A 148 8.24 -15.46 -15.75
CA THR A 148 9.55 -15.84 -16.29
C THR A 148 9.51 -16.17 -17.78
N TYR A 149 8.34 -16.08 -18.42
CA TYR A 149 8.15 -16.44 -19.83
C TYR A 149 7.28 -15.44 -20.59
N TYR A 150 7.72 -15.04 -21.78
CA TYR A 150 6.89 -14.36 -22.79
C TYR A 150 7.17 -14.94 -24.17
N ARG A 151 6.13 -15.41 -24.88
CA ARG A 151 6.22 -16.00 -26.23
C ARG A 151 7.32 -17.07 -26.34
N ASP A 152 7.27 -18.08 -25.49
CA ASP A 152 8.17 -19.25 -25.46
C ASP A 152 9.65 -18.95 -25.17
N LYS A 153 9.99 -17.73 -24.73
CA LYS A 153 11.35 -17.37 -24.31
C LYS A 153 11.44 -17.29 -22.79
N PRO A 154 12.29 -18.11 -22.14
CA PRO A 154 12.59 -17.95 -20.73
C PRO A 154 13.39 -16.65 -20.52
N TYR A 155 12.89 -15.77 -19.65
CA TYR A 155 13.67 -14.75 -18.98
C TYR A 155 14.27 -15.39 -17.73
N SER A 156 15.51 -15.87 -17.83
CA SER A 156 16.15 -16.66 -16.78
C SER A 156 16.76 -15.83 -15.64
N TYR A 157 16.55 -14.51 -15.58
CA TYR A 157 17.42 -13.65 -14.75
C TYR A 157 16.76 -12.58 -13.89
N LEU A 158 15.46 -12.26 -14.00
CA LEU A 158 14.81 -11.30 -13.09
C LEU A 158 13.33 -11.65 -12.94
N VAL A 159 12.92 -12.00 -11.72
CA VAL A 159 11.51 -12.16 -11.32
C VAL A 159 11.13 -10.92 -10.50
N PRO A 160 9.98 -10.28 -10.75
CA PRO A 160 9.48 -9.21 -9.87
C PRO A 160 9.50 -9.59 -8.38
N LEU A 161 9.28 -10.86 -8.02
CA LEU A 161 9.35 -11.34 -6.63
C LEU A 161 10.73 -11.20 -5.95
N ASP A 162 11.81 -10.98 -6.68
CA ASP A 162 13.12 -10.68 -6.07
C ASP A 162 13.19 -9.22 -5.56
N PHE A 163 12.23 -8.38 -5.94
CA PHE A 163 12.08 -7.02 -5.48
C PHE A 163 11.03 -6.93 -4.37
N HIS A 164 11.15 -5.93 -3.51
CA HIS A 164 10.07 -5.51 -2.62
C HIS A 164 8.94 -4.90 -3.46
N LEU A 165 7.79 -5.57 -3.49
CA LEU A 165 6.65 -5.24 -4.34
C LEU A 165 5.62 -4.41 -3.58
N ILE A 166 5.39 -3.21 -4.09
CA ILE A 166 4.38 -2.25 -3.63
C ILE A 166 3.30 -2.19 -4.71
N THR A 167 2.04 -2.13 -4.33
CA THR A 167 0.96 -1.75 -5.24
C THR A 167 -0.14 -1.02 -4.47
N SER A 168 -1.12 -0.46 -5.15
CA SER A 168 -2.29 0.12 -4.52
C SER A 168 -3.56 -0.59 -4.94
N ASP A 169 -4.56 -0.55 -4.09
CA ASP A 169 -5.87 -1.10 -4.42
C ASP A 169 -6.99 -0.39 -3.63
N TYR A 170 -8.21 -0.58 -4.08
CA TYR A 170 -9.43 -0.12 -3.42
C TYR A 170 -10.37 -1.26 -3.04
N ALA A 171 -9.94 -2.52 -3.20
CA ALA A 171 -10.63 -3.70 -2.68
C ALA A 171 -9.74 -4.96 -2.68
N LEU A 172 -10.24 -6.04 -2.08
CA LEU A 172 -9.69 -7.40 -2.18
C LEU A 172 -8.24 -7.61 -1.73
N TYR A 173 -7.72 -6.71 -0.90
CA TYR A 173 -6.35 -6.70 -0.37
C TYR A 173 -5.82 -8.06 0.14
N TRP A 174 -6.67 -8.87 0.76
CA TRP A 174 -6.30 -10.20 1.23
C TRP A 174 -5.72 -11.07 0.11
N PHE A 175 -6.36 -11.05 -1.06
CA PHE A 175 -6.00 -11.89 -2.19
C PHE A 175 -4.77 -11.35 -2.93
N ASP A 176 -4.54 -10.03 -2.91
CA ASP A 176 -3.31 -9.45 -3.45
C ASP A 176 -2.09 -9.84 -2.60
N TYR A 177 -2.20 -9.83 -1.27
CA TYR A 177 -1.13 -10.37 -0.41
C TYR A 177 -0.91 -11.87 -0.63
N GLN A 178 -1.98 -12.66 -0.80
CA GLN A 178 -1.84 -14.08 -1.16
C GLN A 178 -1.11 -14.30 -2.48
N ALA A 179 -1.25 -13.37 -3.43
CA ALA A 179 -0.54 -13.43 -4.69
C ALA A 179 0.96 -13.13 -4.58
N GLY A 180 1.37 -12.41 -3.53
CA GLY A 180 2.78 -12.19 -3.19
C GLY A 180 3.25 -10.75 -3.16
N TYR A 181 2.36 -9.76 -3.10
CA TYR A 181 2.77 -8.37 -2.82
C TYR A 181 3.34 -8.24 -1.39
N ASP A 182 4.31 -7.35 -1.21
CA ASP A 182 4.91 -7.07 0.11
C ASP A 182 4.23 -5.91 0.82
N VAL A 183 3.72 -4.94 0.04
CA VAL A 183 3.02 -3.75 0.53
C VAL A 183 1.79 -3.47 -0.32
N LEU A 184 0.63 -3.31 0.33
CA LEU A 184 -0.57 -2.76 -0.30
C LEU A 184 -0.90 -1.39 0.26
N LEU A 185 -1.13 -0.44 -0.66
CA LEU A 185 -1.61 0.89 -0.35
C LEU A 185 -3.13 0.94 -0.52
N ALA A 186 -3.87 1.15 0.56
CA ALA A 186 -5.29 1.44 0.45
C ALA A 186 -5.52 2.78 -0.24
N GLN A 187 -6.27 2.77 -1.34
CA GLN A 187 -6.61 3.99 -2.07
C GLN A 187 -7.73 4.75 -1.34
N PHE A 188 -7.44 5.97 -0.90
CA PHE A 188 -8.44 6.91 -0.39
C PHE A 188 -8.91 7.78 -1.55
N GLY A 189 -9.93 7.28 -2.27
CA GLY A 189 -10.51 7.93 -3.45
C GLY A 189 -12.02 7.71 -3.56
N TRP A 190 -12.61 8.26 -4.62
CA TRP A 190 -14.01 8.04 -5.07
C TRP A 190 -15.10 8.05 -3.98
N ASN A 191 -14.88 8.81 -2.90
CA ASN A 191 -15.74 8.86 -1.71
C ASN A 191 -16.02 7.49 -1.07
N TYR A 192 -15.14 6.50 -1.26
CA TYR A 192 -15.21 5.23 -0.55
C TYR A 192 -14.86 5.39 0.93
N SER A 193 -15.36 4.48 1.77
CA SER A 193 -15.09 4.51 3.21
C SER A 193 -13.61 4.26 3.50
N ARG A 194 -12.91 5.28 4.00
CA ARG A 194 -11.49 5.16 4.38
C ARG A 194 -11.30 4.13 5.49
N GLN A 195 -12.20 4.12 6.48
CA GLN A 195 -12.12 3.19 7.61
C GLN A 195 -12.29 1.73 7.19
N ILE A 196 -13.20 1.43 6.25
CA ILE A 196 -13.37 0.06 5.74
C ILE A 196 -12.10 -0.38 5.01
N ASN A 197 -11.56 0.47 4.12
CA ASN A 197 -10.34 0.15 3.39
C ASN A 197 -9.15 -0.07 4.34
N ILE A 198 -8.98 0.78 5.35
CA ILE A 198 -7.98 0.60 6.41
C ILE A 198 -8.18 -0.74 7.11
N ALA A 199 -9.39 -1.06 7.58
CA ALA A 199 -9.64 -2.27 8.34
C ALA A 199 -9.34 -3.53 7.51
N GLN A 200 -9.66 -3.53 6.22
CA GLN A 200 -9.37 -4.63 5.30
C GLN A 200 -7.87 -4.77 5.00
N VAL A 201 -7.20 -3.70 4.54
CA VAL A 201 -5.79 -3.78 4.15
C VAL A 201 -4.89 -4.07 5.35
N ARG A 202 -5.17 -3.44 6.50
CA ARG A 202 -4.39 -3.62 7.73
C ARG A 202 -4.63 -4.98 8.35
N GLY A 203 -5.87 -5.48 8.32
CA GLY A 203 -6.20 -6.82 8.78
C GLY A 203 -5.49 -7.89 7.95
N ALA A 204 -5.52 -7.76 6.62
CA ALA A 204 -4.79 -8.65 5.72
C ALA A 204 -3.27 -8.60 5.96
N ALA A 205 -2.70 -7.40 6.04
CA ALA A 205 -1.28 -7.21 6.29
C ALA A 205 -0.84 -7.82 7.64
N THR A 206 -1.61 -7.57 8.71
CA THR A 206 -1.34 -8.11 10.04
C THR A 206 -1.43 -9.64 10.05
N ALA A 207 -2.44 -10.22 9.39
CA ALA A 207 -2.60 -11.67 9.33
C ALA A 207 -1.51 -12.39 8.52
N MET A 208 -0.82 -11.68 7.63
CA MET A 208 0.22 -12.24 6.75
C MET A 208 1.63 -11.73 7.06
N ASP A 209 1.81 -11.02 8.17
CA ASP A 209 3.08 -10.39 8.59
C ASP A 209 3.70 -9.51 7.48
N ARG A 210 2.87 -8.64 6.91
CA ARG A 210 3.23 -7.70 5.83
C ARG A 210 3.07 -6.25 6.25
N ASP A 211 3.73 -5.37 5.51
CA ASP A 211 3.60 -3.93 5.64
C ASP A 211 2.41 -3.43 4.80
N TRP A 212 1.80 -2.31 5.18
CA TRP A 212 0.72 -1.68 4.40
C TRP A 212 0.84 -0.17 4.40
N GLY A 213 0.08 0.50 3.54
CA GLY A 213 0.04 1.95 3.48
C GLY A 213 -1.27 2.51 2.97
N ALA A 214 -1.28 3.82 2.69
CA ALA A 214 -2.39 4.49 2.02
C ALA A 214 -1.87 5.37 0.89
N ILE A 215 -2.65 5.50 -0.17
CA ILE A 215 -2.45 6.50 -1.22
C ILE A 215 -3.72 7.34 -1.36
N ILE A 216 -3.59 8.65 -1.19
CA ILE A 216 -4.70 9.58 -1.36
C ILE A 216 -4.83 9.87 -2.85
N ALA A 217 -5.89 9.36 -3.45
CA ALA A 217 -6.14 9.39 -4.89
C ALA A 217 -7.27 10.38 -5.24
N TRP A 218 -7.68 10.41 -6.51
CA TRP A 218 -8.78 11.27 -6.93
C TRP A 218 -10.08 10.93 -6.18
N THR A 219 -10.68 11.96 -5.62
CA THR A 219 -12.03 11.96 -5.05
C THR A 219 -13.06 12.44 -6.08
N TYR A 220 -12.66 13.31 -7.01
CA TYR A 220 -13.52 13.91 -8.03
C TYR A 220 -13.01 13.61 -9.44
N SER A 221 -13.92 13.49 -10.41
CA SER A 221 -13.55 13.34 -11.84
C SER A 221 -13.14 14.66 -12.50
N GLU A 222 -13.19 15.76 -11.77
CA GLU A 222 -12.89 17.11 -12.25
C GLU A 222 -12.05 17.86 -11.19
N PRO A 223 -11.28 18.89 -11.58
CA PRO A 223 -10.49 19.69 -10.64
C PRO A 223 -11.34 20.18 -9.45
N PRO A 224 -10.85 20.09 -8.19
CA PRO A 224 -9.48 19.81 -7.75
C PRO A 224 -8.97 18.36 -7.85
N TYR A 225 -9.77 17.40 -8.32
CA TYR A 225 -9.50 15.95 -8.30
C TYR A 225 -9.35 15.35 -6.89
N VAL A 226 -8.54 15.92 -6.00
CA VAL A 226 -8.42 15.54 -4.59
C VAL A 226 -9.29 16.43 -3.68
N GLY A 227 -9.47 16.03 -2.43
CA GLY A 227 -10.13 16.85 -1.40
C GLY A 227 -9.39 18.15 -1.12
N SER A 228 -10.02 19.05 -0.35
CA SER A 228 -9.39 20.28 0.15
C SER A 228 -8.13 19.99 0.98
N GLY A 229 -7.30 21.02 1.25
CA GLY A 229 -6.12 20.86 2.11
C GLY A 229 -6.44 20.31 3.52
N GLU A 230 -7.58 20.68 4.10
CA GLU A 230 -8.01 20.13 5.39
C GLU A 230 -8.43 18.66 5.30
N GLU A 231 -9.22 18.29 4.29
CA GLU A 231 -9.61 16.89 4.05
C GLU A 231 -8.38 16.01 3.77
N LEU A 232 -7.41 16.52 3.00
CA LEU A 232 -6.14 15.83 2.77
C LEU A 232 -5.37 15.62 4.08
N PHE A 233 -5.24 16.66 4.92
CA PHE A 233 -4.58 16.53 6.20
C PHE A 233 -5.26 15.47 7.10
N ASP A 234 -6.58 15.47 7.15
CA ASP A 234 -7.34 14.50 7.95
C ASP A 234 -7.14 13.06 7.43
N ASP A 235 -7.14 12.85 6.11
CA ASP A 235 -6.86 11.55 5.48
C ASP A 235 -5.42 11.07 5.77
N LEU A 236 -4.42 11.97 5.74
CA LEU A 236 -3.02 11.67 6.08
C LEU A 236 -2.87 11.27 7.57
N VAL A 237 -3.48 12.04 8.48
CA VAL A 237 -3.48 11.74 9.93
C VAL A 237 -4.18 10.41 10.19
N LEU A 238 -5.33 10.17 9.56
CA LEU A 238 -6.09 8.93 9.70
C LEU A 238 -5.23 7.72 9.33
N ALA A 239 -4.55 7.74 8.17
CA ALA A 239 -3.68 6.64 7.77
C ALA A 239 -2.52 6.45 8.78
N TYR A 240 -1.89 7.54 9.21
CA TYR A 240 -0.76 7.51 10.13
C TYR A 240 -1.12 6.91 11.49
N GLU A 241 -2.23 7.35 12.09
CA GLU A 241 -2.68 6.88 13.39
C GLU A 241 -3.17 5.44 13.38
N ASN A 242 -3.57 4.93 12.20
CA ASN A 242 -3.94 3.53 12.02
C ASN A 242 -2.74 2.62 11.75
N GLY A 243 -1.53 3.17 11.61
CA GLY A 243 -0.28 2.42 11.49
C GLY A 243 0.22 2.20 10.06
N ALA A 244 -0.27 2.96 9.06
CA ALA A 244 0.20 2.86 7.67
C ALA A 244 1.70 3.13 7.55
N LYS A 245 2.53 2.16 7.15
CA LYS A 245 4.00 2.37 6.98
C LYS A 245 4.31 3.34 5.83
N TYR A 246 3.50 3.29 4.78
CA TYR A 246 3.62 4.14 3.59
C TYR A 246 2.41 5.06 3.48
N ILE A 247 2.63 6.35 3.25
CA ILE A 247 1.56 7.32 3.00
C ILE A 247 1.95 8.20 1.80
N LEU A 248 1.15 8.12 0.75
CA LEU A 248 1.39 8.82 -0.51
C LEU A 248 0.22 9.73 -0.88
N VAL A 249 0.53 10.83 -1.56
CA VAL A 249 -0.47 11.62 -2.29
C VAL A 249 -0.25 11.39 -3.78
N PHE A 250 -1.28 10.95 -4.50
CA PHE A 250 -1.21 10.78 -5.94
C PHE A 250 -1.25 12.16 -6.62
N ASP A 251 -0.29 12.43 -7.50
CA ASP A 251 -0.17 13.70 -8.21
C ASP A 251 -0.12 13.52 -9.72
N SER A 252 -1.29 13.69 -10.32
CA SER A 252 -1.45 13.81 -11.77
C SER A 252 -2.85 14.28 -12.12
N ASN A 253 -2.97 15.11 -13.15
CA ASN A 253 -4.25 15.43 -13.77
C ASN A 253 -4.73 14.28 -14.68
N GLU A 254 -5.98 14.39 -15.17
CA GLU A 254 -6.57 13.36 -16.04
C GLU A 254 -5.75 13.03 -17.30
N ALA A 255 -5.09 14.05 -17.84
CA ALA A 255 -4.26 13.91 -19.03
C ALA A 255 -2.85 13.37 -18.74
N TYR A 256 -2.46 13.16 -17.48
CA TYR A 256 -1.11 12.77 -17.07
C TYR A 256 0.00 13.71 -17.55
N THR A 257 -0.28 15.02 -17.49
CA THR A 257 0.61 16.08 -18.00
C THR A 257 1.01 17.14 -16.97
N ASP A 258 0.32 17.21 -15.84
CA ASP A 258 0.57 18.24 -14.83
C ASP A 258 0.17 17.80 -13.42
N THR A 259 0.70 18.55 -12.45
CA THR A 259 0.34 18.43 -11.04
C THR A 259 -1.10 18.86 -10.80
N ILE A 260 -1.78 18.18 -9.87
CA ILE A 260 -3.08 18.57 -9.30
C ILE A 260 -2.95 19.26 -7.95
N LEU A 261 -1.74 19.25 -7.38
CA LEU A 261 -1.50 19.83 -6.07
C LEU A 261 -1.56 21.35 -6.13
N ARG A 262 -2.22 21.92 -5.12
CA ARG A 262 -2.35 23.36 -4.91
C ARG A 262 -1.58 23.75 -3.66
N GLU A 263 -1.38 25.04 -3.45
CA GLU A 263 -0.72 25.56 -2.24
C GLU A 263 -1.36 25.02 -0.94
N GLU A 264 -2.69 24.88 -0.91
CA GLU A 264 -3.39 24.31 0.26
C GLU A 264 -3.06 22.83 0.51
N HIS A 265 -2.82 22.04 -0.55
CA HIS A 265 -2.44 20.64 -0.43
C HIS A 265 -0.98 20.51 0.03
N LEU A 266 -0.08 21.32 -0.51
CA LEU A 266 1.33 21.34 -0.09
C LEU A 266 1.45 21.78 1.39
N ALA A 267 0.69 22.80 1.81
CA ALA A 267 0.64 23.23 3.20
C ALA A 267 0.09 22.14 4.13
N ALA A 268 -0.89 21.35 3.68
CA ALA A 268 -1.41 20.21 4.43
C ALA A 268 -0.37 19.11 4.62
N MET A 269 0.40 18.80 3.58
CA MET A 269 1.51 17.84 3.64
C MET A 269 2.61 18.29 4.60
N GLU A 270 3.03 19.56 4.56
CA GLU A 270 4.01 20.11 5.50
C GLU A 270 3.50 20.05 6.95
N ARG A 271 2.22 20.40 7.16
CA ARG A 271 1.58 20.32 8.47
C ARG A 271 1.52 18.88 8.98
N PHE A 272 1.22 17.92 8.11
CA PHE A 272 1.22 16.50 8.44
C PHE A 272 2.62 16.01 8.81
N TRP A 273 3.65 16.39 8.04
CA TRP A 273 5.03 16.04 8.40
C TRP A 273 5.39 16.50 9.81
N LYS A 274 5.08 17.75 10.14
CA LYS A 274 5.23 18.25 11.51
C LYS A 274 4.44 17.44 12.53
N TYR A 275 3.19 17.10 12.21
CA TYR A 275 2.34 16.26 13.06
C TYR A 275 3.03 14.94 13.43
N THR A 276 3.64 14.25 12.46
CA THR A 276 4.35 12.97 12.71
C THR A 276 5.57 13.11 13.63
N LYS A 277 6.24 14.26 13.63
CA LYS A 277 7.37 14.53 14.54
C LYS A 277 6.90 14.84 15.95
N ASP A 278 5.78 15.55 16.07
CA ASP A 278 5.17 15.91 17.36
C ASP A 278 4.41 14.73 17.98
N ASN A 279 3.98 13.75 17.18
CA ASN A 279 3.19 12.59 17.58
C ASN A 279 3.80 11.27 17.07
N PRO A 280 5.00 10.89 17.54
CA PRO A 280 5.63 9.65 17.11
C PRO A 280 4.76 8.42 17.43
N ARG A 281 4.78 7.42 16.54
CA ARG A 281 4.00 6.19 16.70
C ARG A 281 4.36 5.46 18.00
N PRO A 282 3.36 4.89 18.70
CA PRO A 282 3.64 4.01 19.82
C PRO A 282 4.26 2.71 19.32
N SER A 283 5.19 2.14 20.09
CA SER A 283 5.87 0.88 19.78
C SER A 283 4.96 -0.37 19.84
N ASN A 284 3.66 -0.21 20.15
CA ASN A 284 2.71 -1.31 20.26
C ASN A 284 1.39 -0.95 19.57
N LEU A 285 1.41 -0.93 18.24
CA LEU A 285 0.25 -0.60 17.39
C LEU A 285 -0.88 -1.66 17.45
N LEU A 286 -0.63 -2.83 18.03
CA LEU A 286 -1.56 -3.96 18.08
C LEU A 286 -2.39 -4.03 19.38
N ASP A 287 -2.10 -3.21 20.39
CA ASP A 287 -2.78 -3.34 21.67
C ASP A 287 -4.28 -3.06 21.58
N GLY A 288 -5.07 -4.02 22.04
CA GLY A 288 -6.52 -3.92 22.13
C GLY A 288 -7.29 -4.06 20.80
N ARG A 289 -6.65 -4.55 19.73
CA ARG A 289 -7.33 -4.81 18.45
C ARG A 289 -8.29 -5.99 18.53
N VAL A 290 -9.29 -5.97 17.64
CA VAL A 290 -10.25 -7.06 17.41
C VAL A 290 -10.35 -7.34 15.92
N ALA A 291 -10.74 -8.55 15.56
CA ALA A 291 -10.89 -8.96 14.17
C ALA A 291 -12.34 -9.33 13.84
N PHE A 292 -12.84 -8.83 12.71
CA PHE A 292 -14.03 -9.37 12.05
C PHE A 292 -13.59 -10.34 10.94
N VAL A 293 -14.00 -11.60 11.07
CA VAL A 293 -13.56 -12.72 10.25
C VAL A 293 -14.64 -13.01 9.20
N LEU A 294 -14.33 -12.69 7.96
CA LEU A 294 -15.16 -12.96 6.77
C LEU A 294 -15.11 -14.44 6.38
N PRO A 295 -16.12 -14.95 5.65
CA PRO A 295 -16.06 -16.29 5.10
C PRO A 295 -14.89 -16.43 4.14
N LYS A 296 -14.25 -17.59 4.15
CA LYS A 296 -13.21 -17.93 3.19
C LYS A 296 -13.65 -17.65 1.76
N ASP A 297 -12.76 -17.07 0.95
CA ASP A 297 -12.94 -16.80 -0.48
C ASP A 297 -14.09 -15.82 -0.84
N TRP A 298 -14.77 -15.22 0.13
CA TRP A 298 -15.93 -14.34 -0.08
C TRP A 298 -15.50 -12.89 -0.37
N ALA A 299 -15.14 -12.61 -1.62
CA ALA A 299 -14.59 -11.32 -2.07
C ALA A 299 -15.68 -10.29 -2.40
N TYR A 300 -16.37 -9.78 -1.37
CA TYR A 300 -17.32 -8.69 -1.52
C TYR A 300 -16.62 -7.32 -1.54
N GLY A 301 -17.08 -6.39 -2.36
CA GLY A 301 -16.40 -5.10 -2.55
C GLY A 301 -16.62 -4.05 -1.46
N PHE A 302 -17.69 -4.15 -0.67
CA PHE A 302 -18.01 -3.19 0.42
C PHE A 302 -18.14 -1.70 -0.01
N ARG A 303 -18.35 -1.39 -1.30
CA ARG A 303 -18.56 -0.01 -1.78
C ARG A 303 -20.00 0.47 -1.61
N GLY A 304 -20.89 -0.44 -1.27
CA GLY A 304 -22.31 -0.21 -1.01
C GLY A 304 -23.06 -1.53 -0.86
N PRO A 305 -24.33 -1.51 -0.42
CA PRO A 305 -25.10 -2.71 -0.10
C PRO A 305 -25.37 -3.63 -1.31
N ASP A 306 -25.28 -3.10 -2.54
CA ASP A 306 -25.52 -3.83 -3.78
C ASP A 306 -24.22 -4.11 -4.58
N ASP A 307 -23.06 -4.01 -3.92
CA ASP A 307 -21.79 -4.31 -4.57
C ASP A 307 -21.70 -5.79 -5.00
N LYS A 308 -20.72 -6.15 -5.82
CA LYS A 308 -20.59 -7.51 -6.34
C LYS A 308 -19.67 -8.35 -5.47
N ILE A 309 -19.88 -9.66 -5.53
CA ILE A 309 -18.93 -10.66 -5.04
C ILE A 309 -18.07 -11.07 -6.23
N TRP A 310 -16.75 -10.88 -6.13
CA TRP A 310 -15.77 -11.10 -7.21
C TRP A 310 -16.01 -10.31 -8.50
N GLY A 311 -16.97 -9.36 -8.53
CA GLY A 311 -17.48 -8.76 -9.77
C GLY A 311 -18.43 -9.68 -10.56
N LEU A 312 -18.54 -10.96 -10.17
CA LEU A 312 -19.21 -12.01 -10.95
C LEU A 312 -20.63 -12.30 -10.48
N TRP A 313 -20.88 -12.19 -9.17
CA TRP A 313 -22.17 -12.52 -8.58
C TRP A 313 -22.81 -11.29 -7.94
N GLU A 314 -24.14 -11.24 -8.04
CA GLU A 314 -24.97 -10.35 -7.24
C GLU A 314 -24.78 -10.61 -5.75
N THR A 315 -25.22 -9.67 -4.92
CA THR A 315 -25.23 -9.87 -3.47
C THR A 315 -26.07 -11.09 -3.08
N ASP A 316 -25.54 -11.84 -2.13
CA ASP A 316 -26.25 -12.94 -1.47
C ASP A 316 -26.87 -12.48 -0.14
N GLU A 317 -27.58 -13.37 0.54
CA GLU A 317 -28.21 -13.08 1.83
C GLU A 317 -27.18 -12.72 2.93
N LEU A 318 -25.91 -13.09 2.73
CA LEU A 318 -24.82 -12.85 3.67
C LEU A 318 -24.34 -11.40 3.61
N ALA A 319 -24.33 -10.79 2.40
CA ALA A 319 -23.83 -9.43 2.18
C ALA A 319 -24.47 -8.38 3.09
N SER A 320 -25.80 -8.42 3.27
CA SER A 320 -26.52 -7.48 4.14
C SER A 320 -26.13 -7.67 5.60
N THR A 321 -26.12 -8.92 6.07
CA THR A 321 -25.79 -9.25 7.47
C THR A 321 -24.35 -8.85 7.81
N ILE A 322 -23.39 -9.24 6.95
CA ILE A 322 -21.97 -8.91 7.12
C ILE A 322 -21.76 -7.40 7.09
N SER A 323 -22.45 -6.67 6.20
CA SER A 323 -22.33 -5.21 6.12
C SER A 323 -22.89 -4.50 7.36
N GLU A 324 -24.01 -4.98 7.89
CA GLU A 324 -24.60 -4.47 9.15
C GLU A 324 -23.68 -4.74 10.34
N ASP A 325 -23.16 -5.96 10.47
CA ASP A 325 -22.24 -6.34 11.53
C ASP A 325 -20.93 -5.55 11.45
N LEU A 326 -20.36 -5.40 10.25
CA LEU A 326 -19.17 -4.57 10.04
C LEU A 326 -19.43 -3.12 10.43
N GLY A 327 -20.58 -2.55 10.07
CA GLY A 327 -20.98 -1.21 10.47
C GLY A 327 -21.05 -1.05 11.99
N PHE A 328 -21.69 -2.01 12.67
CA PHE A 328 -21.78 -2.03 14.13
C PHE A 328 -20.40 -2.12 14.80
N LEU A 329 -19.54 -3.02 14.30
CA LEU A 329 -18.20 -3.22 14.83
C LEU A 329 -17.30 -2.00 14.56
N LEU A 330 -17.45 -1.32 13.43
CA LEU A 330 -16.74 -0.07 13.15
C LEU A 330 -17.19 1.05 14.09
N GLU A 331 -18.48 1.15 14.40
CA GLU A 331 -18.98 2.12 15.39
C GLU A 331 -18.44 1.82 16.80
N GLU A 332 -18.37 0.54 17.19
CA GLU A 332 -17.91 0.14 18.53
C GLU A 332 -16.38 0.21 18.70
N TYR A 333 -15.62 -0.25 17.70
CA TYR A 333 -14.17 -0.45 17.81
C TYR A 333 -13.34 0.55 16.98
N GLY A 334 -13.92 1.22 15.98
CA GLY A 334 -13.27 2.21 15.15
C GLY A 334 -11.93 1.73 14.58
N SER A 335 -10.87 2.50 14.82
CA SER A 335 -9.50 2.18 14.39
C SER A 335 -8.90 0.91 14.98
N LYS A 336 -9.59 0.21 15.90
CA LYS A 336 -9.14 -1.06 16.48
C LYS A 336 -9.72 -2.30 15.81
N LEU A 337 -10.61 -2.13 14.84
CA LEU A 337 -11.17 -3.22 14.07
C LEU A 337 -10.30 -3.55 12.86
N ASP A 338 -9.95 -4.81 12.71
CA ASP A 338 -9.36 -5.38 11.51
C ASP A 338 -10.35 -6.33 10.83
N VAL A 339 -10.33 -6.39 9.51
CA VAL A 339 -11.14 -7.32 8.71
C VAL A 339 -10.21 -8.36 8.09
N ILE A 340 -10.45 -9.63 8.38
CA ILE A 340 -9.64 -10.77 7.95
C ILE A 340 -10.52 -11.88 7.38
N TYR A 341 -9.93 -12.93 6.83
CA TYR A 341 -10.66 -14.08 6.29
C TYR A 341 -10.46 -15.35 7.11
N ASP A 342 -11.47 -16.20 7.15
CA ASP A 342 -11.41 -17.57 7.71
C ASP A 342 -10.64 -18.52 6.78
N ASP A 343 -9.39 -18.18 6.47
CA ASP A 343 -8.56 -18.93 5.52
C ASP A 343 -7.36 -19.57 6.20
N GLY A 344 -7.63 -20.63 6.97
CA GLY A 344 -6.58 -21.32 7.73
C GLY A 344 -6.07 -20.51 8.93
N LEU A 345 -6.90 -19.62 9.46
CA LEU A 345 -6.58 -18.70 10.54
C LEU A 345 -6.12 -19.44 11.80
N GLU A 346 -4.93 -19.08 12.29
CA GLU A 346 -4.49 -19.45 13.64
C GLU A 346 -5.05 -18.44 14.65
N LEU A 347 -5.87 -18.91 15.58
CA LEU A 347 -6.43 -18.07 16.64
C LEU A 347 -5.38 -17.87 17.73
N ASP A 348 -4.61 -16.80 17.59
CA ASP A 348 -3.53 -16.42 18.48
C ASP A 348 -3.90 -15.21 19.34
N ASN A 349 -2.90 -14.63 20.02
CA ASN A 349 -3.10 -13.48 20.90
C ASN A 349 -2.92 -12.13 20.19
N ILE A 350 -2.86 -12.08 18.85
CA ILE A 350 -2.79 -10.82 18.10
C ILE A 350 -4.05 -10.01 18.36
N TYR A 351 -5.22 -10.65 18.31
CA TYR A 351 -6.50 -10.00 18.54
C TYR A 351 -7.10 -10.38 19.89
N LYS A 352 -7.69 -9.39 20.58
CA LYS A 352 -8.42 -9.63 21.84
C LYS A 352 -9.70 -10.41 21.63
N LYS A 353 -10.34 -10.26 20.47
CA LYS A 353 -11.57 -10.94 20.10
C LYS A 353 -11.60 -11.17 18.60
N TYR A 354 -12.19 -12.29 18.22
CA TYR A 354 -12.55 -12.63 16.84
C TYR A 354 -14.07 -12.72 16.75
N PHE A 355 -14.66 -11.92 15.88
CA PHE A 355 -16.08 -11.93 15.53
C PHE A 355 -16.20 -12.59 14.18
N PHE A 356 -16.82 -13.78 14.10
CA PHE A 356 -17.01 -14.46 12.83
C PHE A 356 -18.31 -14.02 12.18
N TRP A 357 -18.31 -13.98 10.85
CA TRP A 357 -19.47 -13.69 9.99
C TRP A 357 -20.75 -14.49 10.33
N ASN A 358 -20.63 -15.63 11.02
CA ASN A 358 -21.75 -16.48 11.43
C ASN A 358 -22.23 -16.22 12.88
N GLY A 359 -21.76 -15.16 13.52
CA GLY A 359 -22.10 -14.78 14.90
C GLY A 359 -21.26 -15.47 15.99
N THR A 360 -20.31 -16.33 15.63
CA THR A 360 -19.39 -16.94 16.61
C THR A 360 -18.42 -15.88 17.13
N ILE A 361 -18.19 -15.84 18.45
CA ILE A 361 -17.24 -14.92 19.09
C ILE A 361 -16.21 -15.75 19.87
N ILE A 362 -14.92 -15.48 19.62
CA ILE A 362 -13.81 -16.14 20.31
C ILE A 362 -12.94 -15.10 21.01
N THR A 363 -12.50 -15.41 22.23
CA THR A 363 -11.54 -14.64 23.02
C THR A 363 -10.40 -15.59 23.38
N PRO A 364 -9.21 -15.46 22.75
CA PRO A 364 -8.06 -16.34 22.93
C PRO A 364 -7.53 -16.43 24.37
#